data_AF-A0A968V388-F1
#
_entry.id   AF-A0A968V388-F1
#
_cell.length_a   1.000
_cell.length_b   1.000
_cell.length_c   1.000
_cell.angle_alpha   90.00
_cell.angle_beta   90.00
_cell.angle_gamma   90.00
#
_symmetry.space_group_name_H-M   'P 1'
#
loop_
_entity.id
_entity.type
_entity.pdbx_description
1 polymer ?
#
loop_
_entity_poly.entity_id
_entity_poly.type
_entity_poly.pdbx_seq_one_letter_code
_entity_poly.pdbx_strand_id
1 'polypeptide(L)'
;MEEDTLKEEGIKTEFPVLFDRDELHENFIAAIEIKAKDVIRLNLYEIERNFTEDDVKNYYVKIQDDRSFSPYFEATIKRISRFQKQEITIELLRKFYDNEELESVEQVRALIAESIVKEHEKLSTRILVSEVKTRILEENQFDLPVEFLLRSFEAQQANNQENYDIEFDDYLQKIKETAIINDLVSRFNISISKTELDHYLFNVFRHYFPSQTEKSFTTWMTLISKSQKHSLMFYNQLLELKAFEEAAKVVKTTTKQITIEEANEILKKSKYEDVEDSKSLNEAEEEAITWSENTLLQNNPDFENSTDVE
;
A
#
# COMPACT_ATOMS: atom_id res chain seq x y z
N MET A 1 0.21 15.64 52.09
CA MET A 1 0.64 14.22 52.08
C MET A 1 -0.63 13.43 52.28
N GLU A 2 -1.31 13.09 51.19
CA GLU A 2 -2.44 12.15 51.24
C GLU A 2 -1.89 10.74 51.39
N GLU A 3 -2.54 9.94 52.22
CA GLU A 3 -2.13 8.59 52.59
C GLU A 3 -2.03 7.67 51.37
N ASP A 4 -0.96 6.89 51.35
CA ASP A 4 -0.58 5.96 50.28
C ASP A 4 -1.40 4.65 50.39
N THR A 5 -2.73 4.79 50.38
CA THR A 5 -3.68 3.67 50.50
C THR A 5 -4.46 3.46 49.20
N LEU A 6 -4.68 2.20 48.84
CA LEU A 6 -5.43 1.84 47.63
C LEU A 6 -6.85 2.39 47.70
N LYS A 7 -7.27 3.14 46.67
CA LYS A 7 -8.64 3.67 46.60
C LYS A 7 -9.63 2.55 46.26
N GLU A 8 -10.64 2.31 47.11
CA GLU A 8 -11.66 1.27 46.89
C GLU A 8 -12.42 1.47 45.57
N GLU A 9 -12.66 2.73 45.16
CA GLU A 9 -13.25 3.13 43.87
C GLU A 9 -12.19 3.58 42.84
N GLY A 10 -10.97 3.01 42.89
CA GLY A 10 -9.89 3.32 41.97
C GLY A 10 -10.12 2.81 40.53
N ILE A 11 -9.39 3.40 39.57
CA ILE A 11 -9.40 2.98 38.17
C ILE A 11 -8.80 1.56 38.05
N LYS A 12 -9.51 0.65 37.37
CA LYS A 12 -9.07 -0.72 37.12
C LYS A 12 -9.05 -0.98 35.62
N THR A 13 -7.88 -1.31 35.08
CA THR A 13 -7.71 -1.62 33.66
C THR A 13 -6.86 -2.88 33.46
N GLU A 14 -7.04 -3.49 32.30
CA GLU A 14 -6.20 -4.57 31.79
C GLU A 14 -5.67 -4.16 30.42
N PHE A 15 -4.36 -4.36 30.22
CA PHE A 15 -3.67 -4.03 28.99
C PHE A 15 -2.54 -5.04 28.74
N PRO A 16 -2.27 -5.41 27.48
CA PRO A 16 -1.06 -6.12 27.13
C PRO A 16 0.14 -5.17 27.16
N VAL A 17 1.31 -5.70 27.48
CA VAL A 17 2.59 -5.01 27.26
C VAL A 17 3.45 -5.90 26.38
N LEU A 18 3.90 -5.37 25.25
CA LEU A 18 4.86 -6.07 24.40
C LEU A 18 6.24 -5.97 25.05
N PHE A 19 6.91 -7.10 25.22
CA PHE A 19 8.25 -7.10 25.79
C PHE A 19 9.27 -6.82 24.67
N ASP A 20 9.56 -5.55 24.46
CA ASP A 20 10.68 -5.08 23.64
C ASP A 20 11.67 -4.31 24.52
N ARG A 21 12.94 -4.76 24.56
CA ARG A 21 13.94 -4.15 25.44
C ARG A 21 14.34 -2.74 25.00
N ASP A 22 14.19 -2.43 23.71
CA ASP A 22 14.59 -1.14 23.16
C ASP A 22 13.50 -0.08 23.40
N GLU A 23 12.24 -0.51 23.54
CA GLU A 23 11.08 0.37 23.75
C GLU A 23 10.71 0.51 25.24
N LEU A 24 10.99 -0.52 26.05
CA LEU A 24 10.65 -0.52 27.49
C LEU A 24 11.65 0.27 28.33
N HIS A 25 11.14 0.89 29.39
CA HIS A 25 11.94 1.58 30.38
C HIS A 25 12.69 0.57 31.28
N GLU A 26 13.92 0.90 31.67
CA GLU A 26 14.81 0.00 32.42
C GLU A 26 14.24 -0.39 33.79
N ASN A 27 13.58 0.54 34.46
CA ASN A 27 12.90 0.31 35.74
C ASN A 27 11.79 -0.75 35.63
N PHE A 28 11.02 -0.72 34.52
CA PHE A 28 9.96 -1.69 34.29
C PHE A 28 10.53 -3.07 33.99
N ILE A 29 11.56 -3.15 33.13
CA ILE A 29 12.27 -4.41 32.83
C ILE A 29 12.80 -5.06 34.12
N ALA A 30 13.46 -4.28 34.99
CA ALA A 30 13.96 -4.78 36.26
C ALA A 30 12.83 -5.25 37.19
N ALA A 31 11.70 -4.55 37.24
CA ALA A 31 10.55 -4.91 38.08
C ALA A 31 9.89 -6.23 37.66
N ILE A 32 9.72 -6.46 36.35
CA ILE A 32 9.05 -7.66 35.83
C ILE A 32 9.95 -8.91 35.81
N GLU A 33 11.28 -8.75 35.80
CA GLU A 33 12.22 -9.88 35.89
C GLU A 33 12.25 -10.51 37.31
N ILE A 34 11.84 -9.79 38.37
CA ILE A 34 12.06 -10.21 39.77
C ILE A 34 10.87 -10.98 40.37
N LYS A 35 9.61 -10.76 39.97
CA LYS A 35 8.45 -11.46 40.59
C LYS A 35 7.29 -11.72 39.62
N ALA A 36 7.23 -12.91 39.04
CA ALA A 36 6.13 -13.31 38.16
C ALA A 36 4.77 -13.56 38.87
N LYS A 37 4.63 -13.29 40.18
CA LYS A 37 3.40 -13.62 40.94
C LYS A 37 2.99 -12.70 42.09
N ASP A 38 3.72 -11.62 42.38
CA ASP A 38 3.31 -10.70 43.44
C ASP A 38 2.89 -9.37 42.84
N VAL A 39 1.86 -8.77 43.43
CA VAL A 39 1.37 -7.42 43.11
C VAL A 39 2.56 -6.46 43.07
N ILE A 40 2.74 -5.79 41.92
CA ILE A 40 3.79 -4.79 41.73
C ILE A 40 3.16 -3.40 41.74
N ARG A 41 3.85 -2.44 42.35
CA ARG A 41 3.55 -1.03 42.16
C ARG A 41 4.34 -0.53 40.96
N LEU A 42 3.66 0.03 39.98
CA LEU A 42 4.27 0.56 38.76
C LEU A 42 3.90 2.03 38.58
N ASN A 43 4.82 2.77 37.97
CA ASN A 43 4.54 4.07 37.40
C ASN A 43 4.18 3.87 35.93
N LEU A 44 2.96 4.25 35.50
CA LEU A 44 2.51 4.06 34.11
C LEU A 44 3.37 4.82 33.09
N TYR A 45 4.00 5.92 33.50
CA TYR A 45 4.90 6.71 32.65
C TYR A 45 6.30 6.07 32.50
N GLU A 46 6.58 5.02 33.29
CA GLU A 46 7.86 4.31 33.26
C GLU A 46 7.71 2.90 32.70
N ILE A 47 6.66 2.60 31.93
CA ILE A 47 6.55 1.33 31.21
C ILE A 47 7.34 1.41 29.89
N GLU A 48 7.05 2.42 29.07
CA GLU A 48 7.66 2.63 27.75
C GLU A 48 8.41 3.96 27.69
N ARG A 49 9.58 3.99 27.04
CA ARG A 49 10.52 5.14 27.06
C ARG A 49 9.97 6.41 26.43
N ASN A 50 9.05 6.28 25.47
CA ASN A 50 8.59 7.38 24.60
C ASN A 50 7.09 7.68 24.71
N PHE A 51 6.40 7.13 25.72
CA PHE A 51 4.98 7.39 25.89
C PHE A 51 4.73 8.81 26.39
N THR A 52 3.83 9.52 25.72
CA THR A 52 3.31 10.82 26.16
C THR A 52 2.22 10.65 27.22
N GLU A 53 1.78 11.75 27.83
CA GLU A 53 0.64 11.73 28.76
C GLU A 53 -0.65 11.22 28.09
N ASP A 54 -0.87 11.58 26.83
CA ASP A 54 -2.03 11.14 26.07
C ASP A 54 -1.95 9.64 25.75
N ASP A 55 -0.76 9.11 25.45
CA ASP A 55 -0.56 7.67 25.23
C ASP A 55 -0.87 6.87 26.51
N VAL A 56 -0.39 7.33 27.66
CA VAL A 56 -0.69 6.69 28.96
C VAL A 56 -2.19 6.72 29.27
N LYS A 57 -2.85 7.86 29.05
CA LYS A 57 -4.30 8.00 29.24
C LYS A 57 -5.10 7.06 28.35
N ASN A 58 -4.78 7.03 27.07
CA ASN A 58 -5.53 6.27 26.08
C ASN A 58 -5.26 4.76 26.19
N TYR A 59 -4.00 4.36 26.39
CA TYR A 59 -3.59 2.97 26.28
C TYR A 59 -3.68 2.22 27.61
N TYR A 60 -3.25 2.84 28.72
CA TYR A 60 -3.18 2.18 30.03
C TYR A 60 -4.37 2.52 30.93
N VAL A 61 -4.78 3.79 31.02
CA VAL A 61 -5.84 4.25 31.95
C VAL A 61 -7.24 4.14 31.34
N LYS A 62 -7.35 4.24 30.00
CA LYS A 62 -8.58 4.09 29.21
C LYS A 62 -9.71 5.02 29.66
N ILE A 63 -9.37 6.25 30.06
CA ILE A 63 -10.33 7.31 30.38
C ILE A 63 -10.47 8.27 29.21
N GLN A 64 -11.67 8.80 29.01
CA GLN A 64 -12.03 9.72 27.92
C GLN A 64 -12.44 11.10 28.44
N ASP A 65 -12.23 11.36 29.73
CA ASP A 65 -12.59 12.61 30.41
C ASP A 65 -11.38 13.23 31.10
N ASP A 66 -11.53 14.48 31.56
CA ASP A 66 -10.45 15.29 32.12
C ASP A 66 -10.09 14.93 33.57
N ARG A 67 -10.42 13.72 34.03
CA ARG A 67 -10.10 13.29 35.40
C ARG A 67 -8.59 13.08 35.55
N SER A 68 -8.04 13.63 36.63
CA SER A 68 -6.67 13.36 37.04
C SER A 68 -6.56 11.97 37.69
N PHE A 69 -5.44 11.30 37.47
CA PHE A 69 -5.13 10.00 38.07
C PHE A 69 -3.72 10.00 38.64
N SER A 70 -3.46 9.11 39.61
CA SER A 70 -2.13 8.90 40.16
C SER A 70 -1.23 8.21 39.12
N PRO A 71 0.05 8.60 38.95
CA PRO A 71 0.97 7.85 38.09
C PRO A 71 1.22 6.41 38.59
N TYR A 72 1.01 6.17 39.89
CA TYR A 72 1.27 4.87 40.52
C TYR A 72 0.03 4.00 40.61
N PHE A 73 0.15 2.77 40.08
CA PHE A 73 -0.87 1.73 40.13
C PHE A 73 -0.31 0.45 40.73
N GLU A 74 -1.18 -0.35 41.36
CA GLU A 74 -0.91 -1.75 41.61
C GLU A 74 -1.30 -2.58 40.38
N ALA A 75 -0.37 -3.36 39.84
CA ALA A 75 -0.67 -4.37 38.84
C ALA A 75 -0.43 -5.78 39.36
N THR A 76 -1.24 -6.67 38.81
CA THR A 76 -1.03 -8.11 38.91
C THR A 76 -0.77 -8.66 37.50
N ILE A 77 0.34 -9.36 37.31
CA ILE A 77 0.66 -10.00 36.04
C ILE A 77 -0.28 -11.20 35.84
N LYS A 78 -1.25 -11.08 34.93
CA LYS A 78 -2.21 -12.15 34.66
C LYS A 78 -1.62 -13.30 33.85
N ARG A 79 -0.80 -12.98 32.84
CA ARG A 79 -0.21 -13.96 31.93
C ARG A 79 1.10 -13.43 31.34
N ILE A 80 2.13 -14.26 31.34
CA ILE A 80 3.35 -14.04 30.57
C ILE A 80 3.35 -15.04 29.42
N SER A 81 3.37 -14.54 28.19
CA SER A 81 3.54 -15.37 26.99
C SER A 81 4.96 -15.17 26.46
N ARG A 82 5.64 -16.25 26.09
CA ARG A 82 6.95 -16.20 25.45
C ARG A 82 6.87 -16.97 24.14
N PHE A 83 7.44 -16.43 23.08
CA PHE A 83 7.66 -17.18 21.86
C PHE A 83 8.78 -18.19 22.12
N GLN A 84 8.45 -19.47 22.06
CA GLN A 84 9.44 -20.53 22.09
C GLN A 84 9.79 -20.89 20.65
N LYS A 85 11.08 -20.80 20.29
CA LYS A 85 11.56 -21.29 19.00
C LYS A 85 11.29 -22.79 18.95
N GLN A 86 10.41 -23.21 18.05
CA GLN A 86 10.18 -24.62 17.76
C GLN A 86 11.15 -25.11 16.69
N GLU A 87 11.46 -26.40 16.71
CA GLU A 87 12.15 -27.05 15.61
C GLU A 87 11.25 -27.02 14.37
N ILE A 88 11.83 -26.72 13.21
CA ILE A 88 11.09 -26.68 11.95
C ILE A 88 10.95 -28.14 11.48
N THR A 89 9.82 -28.77 11.79
CA THR A 89 9.50 -30.12 11.33
C THR A 89 8.53 -30.07 10.14
N ILE A 90 8.44 -31.17 9.40
CA ILE A 90 7.54 -31.26 8.25
C ILE A 90 6.07 -31.18 8.67
N GLU A 91 5.70 -31.71 9.83
CA GLU A 91 4.34 -31.64 10.37
C GLU A 91 3.92 -30.19 10.66
N LEU A 92 4.84 -29.39 11.21
CA LEU A 92 4.60 -27.97 11.44
C LEU A 92 4.41 -27.21 10.12
N LEU A 93 5.26 -27.50 9.12
CA LEU A 93 5.18 -26.85 7.81
C LEU A 93 3.91 -27.24 7.05
N ARG A 94 3.52 -28.52 7.05
CA ARG A 94 2.26 -29.00 6.47
C ARG A 94 1.06 -28.28 7.07
N LYS A 95 1.04 -28.11 8.40
CA LYS A 95 -0.01 -27.38 9.11
C LYS A 95 0.01 -25.88 8.78
N PHE A 96 1.18 -25.27 8.65
CA PHE A 96 1.32 -23.85 8.36
C PHE A 96 0.86 -23.49 6.95
N TYR A 97 1.25 -24.31 5.96
CA TYR A 97 0.89 -24.11 4.55
C TYR A 97 -0.43 -24.75 4.15
N ASP A 98 -1.12 -25.43 5.08
CA ASP A 98 -2.32 -26.24 4.83
C ASP A 98 -2.14 -27.18 3.63
N ASN A 99 -0.99 -27.85 3.58
CA ASN A 99 -0.58 -28.68 2.46
C ASN A 99 0.03 -29.99 2.95
N GLU A 100 -0.76 -31.07 2.91
CA GLU A 100 -0.32 -32.40 3.34
C GLU A 100 0.69 -33.07 2.38
N GLU A 101 0.82 -32.58 1.15
CA GLU A 101 1.71 -33.12 0.11
C GLU A 101 3.18 -32.71 0.28
N LEU A 102 3.50 -31.79 1.20
CA LEU A 102 4.89 -31.42 1.49
C LEU A 102 5.66 -32.62 2.06
N GLU A 103 6.76 -33.03 1.43
CA GLU A 103 7.45 -34.28 1.75
C GLU A 103 8.64 -34.09 2.70
N SER A 104 9.26 -32.92 2.70
CA SER A 104 10.46 -32.64 3.51
C SER A 104 10.67 -31.15 3.80
N VAL A 105 11.49 -30.85 4.81
CA VAL A 105 11.92 -29.48 5.13
C VAL A 105 12.78 -28.91 3.99
N GLU A 106 13.58 -29.75 3.35
CA GLU A 106 14.42 -29.40 2.20
C GLU A 106 13.58 -28.95 1.00
N GLN A 107 12.46 -29.62 0.72
CA GLN A 107 11.52 -29.22 -0.33
C GLN A 107 10.95 -27.83 -0.05
N VAL A 108 10.52 -27.57 1.19
CA VAL A 108 9.99 -26.25 1.57
C VAL A 108 11.07 -25.17 1.46
N ARG A 109 12.31 -25.45 1.88
CA ARG A 109 13.43 -24.53 1.69
C ARG A 109 13.69 -24.24 0.21
N ALA A 110 13.61 -25.25 -0.66
CA ALA A 110 13.77 -25.07 -2.09
C ALA A 110 12.66 -24.20 -2.68
N LEU A 111 11.40 -24.40 -2.27
CA LEU A 111 10.26 -23.56 -2.69
C LEU A 111 10.42 -22.10 -2.24
N ILE A 112 10.88 -21.87 -1.01
CA ILE A 112 11.17 -20.52 -0.51
C ILE A 112 12.30 -19.89 -1.32
N ALA A 113 13.39 -20.62 -1.57
CA ALA A 113 14.51 -20.12 -2.36
C ALA A 113 14.08 -19.78 -3.80
N GLU A 114 13.30 -20.64 -4.44
CA GLU A 114 12.74 -20.40 -5.77
C GLU A 114 11.83 -19.16 -5.79
N SER A 115 10.98 -19.00 -4.77
CA SER A 115 10.14 -17.82 -4.61
C SER A 115 10.98 -16.55 -4.50
N ILE A 116 12.02 -16.56 -3.65
CA ILE A 116 12.94 -15.42 -3.49
C ILE A 116 13.63 -15.08 -4.82
N VAL A 117 14.11 -16.08 -5.56
CA VAL A 117 14.74 -15.86 -6.88
C VAL A 117 13.73 -15.24 -7.85
N LYS A 118 12.51 -15.77 -7.95
CA LYS A 118 11.46 -15.23 -8.83
C LYS A 118 11.12 -13.78 -8.50
N GLU A 119 11.03 -13.44 -7.21
CA GLU A 119 10.77 -12.05 -6.80
C GLU A 119 11.94 -11.13 -7.16
N HIS A 120 13.20 -11.59 -7.02
CA HIS A 120 14.36 -10.81 -7.47
C HIS A 120 14.47 -10.69 -8.98
N GLU A 121 14.08 -11.70 -9.76
CA GLU A 121 14.02 -11.64 -11.21
C GLU A 121 12.97 -10.62 -11.68
N LYS A 122 11.79 -10.60 -11.06
CA LYS A 122 10.76 -9.58 -11.30
C LYS A 122 11.28 -8.18 -10.98
N LEU A 123 11.90 -8.02 -9.81
CA LEU A 123 12.48 -6.74 -9.38
C LEU A 123 13.54 -6.25 -10.38
N SER A 124 14.47 -7.12 -10.75
CA SER A 124 15.52 -6.79 -11.73
C SER A 124 14.94 -6.43 -13.10
N THR A 125 13.87 -7.11 -13.53
CA THR A 125 13.19 -6.82 -14.80
C THR A 125 12.51 -5.46 -14.75
N ARG A 126 11.82 -5.13 -13.66
CA ARG A 126 11.20 -3.80 -13.46
C ARG A 126 12.24 -2.68 -13.50
N ILE A 127 13.38 -2.87 -12.84
CA ILE A 127 14.49 -1.91 -12.89
C ILE A 127 14.97 -1.71 -14.33
N LEU A 128 15.18 -2.80 -15.07
CA LEU A 128 15.62 -2.72 -16.46
C LEU A 128 14.61 -1.96 -17.33
N VAL A 129 13.33 -2.31 -17.24
CA VAL A 129 12.26 -1.64 -18.01
C VAL A 129 12.19 -0.16 -17.66
N SER A 130 12.29 0.18 -16.37
CA SER A 130 12.31 1.56 -15.89
C SER A 130 13.50 2.35 -16.44
N GLU A 131 14.73 1.80 -16.37
CA GLU A 131 15.91 2.45 -16.95
C GLU A 131 15.81 2.62 -18.47
N VAL A 132 15.26 1.62 -19.16
CA VAL A 132 15.03 1.67 -20.61
C VAL A 132 14.03 2.77 -20.96
N LYS A 133 12.92 2.85 -20.22
CA LYS A 133 11.93 3.92 -20.37
C LYS A 133 12.59 5.28 -20.20
N THR A 134 13.29 5.50 -19.09
CA THR A 134 13.99 6.78 -18.83
C THR A 134 14.95 7.14 -19.96
N ARG A 135 15.81 6.22 -20.40
CA ARG A 135 16.77 6.50 -21.46
C ARG A 135 16.12 6.79 -22.81
N ILE A 136 15.10 6.02 -23.19
CA ILE A 136 14.39 6.27 -24.44
C ILE A 136 13.76 7.66 -24.42
N LEU A 137 13.13 8.06 -23.32
CA LEU A 137 12.51 9.38 -23.19
C LEU A 137 13.56 10.52 -23.18
N GLU A 138 14.70 10.32 -22.51
CA GLU A 138 15.77 11.33 -22.44
C GLU A 138 16.50 11.50 -23.78
N GLU A 139 16.83 10.39 -24.45
CA GLU A 139 17.62 10.40 -25.70
C GLU A 139 16.79 10.83 -26.93
N ASN A 140 15.46 10.69 -26.89
CA ASN A 140 14.59 11.06 -28.01
C ASN A 140 13.95 12.44 -27.80
N GLN A 141 14.78 13.49 -27.84
CA GLN A 141 14.29 14.87 -27.89
C GLN A 141 13.97 15.28 -29.33
N PHE A 142 12.73 15.70 -29.56
CA PHE A 142 12.27 16.26 -30.83
C PHE A 142 11.38 17.47 -30.61
N ASP A 143 11.35 18.36 -31.61
CA ASP A 143 10.57 19.58 -31.57
C ASP A 143 9.09 19.27 -31.80
N LEU A 144 8.25 19.81 -30.92
CA LEU A 144 6.79 19.75 -31.06
C LEU A 144 6.28 21.04 -31.73
N PRO A 145 5.16 20.99 -32.46
CA PRO A 145 4.52 22.19 -33.02
C PRO A 145 3.80 22.98 -31.91
N VAL A 146 4.57 23.70 -31.09
CA VAL A 146 4.11 24.36 -29.85
C VAL A 146 2.89 25.25 -30.07
N GLU A 147 2.86 26.04 -31.13
CA GLU A 147 1.71 26.94 -31.40
C GLU A 147 0.39 26.19 -31.64
N PHE A 148 0.44 25.01 -32.26
CA PHE A 148 -0.74 24.20 -32.47
C PHE A 148 -1.19 23.56 -31.15
N LEU A 149 -0.23 23.04 -30.38
CA LEU A 149 -0.50 22.38 -29.10
C LEU A 149 -1.01 23.35 -28.04
N LEU A 150 -0.52 24.59 -28.03
CA LEU A 150 -1.01 25.65 -27.14
C LEU A 150 -2.49 25.92 -27.41
N ARG A 151 -2.89 26.08 -28.68
CA ARG A 151 -4.31 26.26 -29.04
C ARG A 151 -5.17 25.05 -28.65
N SER A 152 -4.64 23.84 -28.80
CA SER A 152 -5.34 22.61 -28.39
C SER A 152 -5.47 22.49 -26.87
N PHE A 153 -4.49 22.95 -26.11
CA PHE A 153 -4.48 22.96 -24.64
C PHE A 153 -5.45 24.02 -24.08
N GLU A 154 -5.40 25.24 -24.62
CA GLU A 154 -6.32 26.34 -24.27
C GLU A 154 -7.79 25.96 -24.48
N ALA A 155 -8.08 25.22 -25.55
CA ALA A 155 -9.43 24.74 -25.84
C ALA A 155 -9.95 23.71 -24.80
N GLN A 156 -9.05 23.04 -24.08
CA GLN A 156 -9.40 22.05 -23.05
C GLN A 156 -9.50 22.67 -21.65
N GLN A 157 -8.64 23.65 -21.32
CA GLN A 157 -8.54 24.26 -19.98
C GLN A 157 -9.57 25.35 -19.67
N ALA A 158 -10.79 25.26 -20.22
CA ALA A 158 -11.80 26.32 -20.11
C ALA A 158 -12.00 26.81 -18.65
N ASN A 159 -11.37 27.94 -18.32
CA ASN A 159 -11.47 28.77 -17.10
C ASN A 159 -10.48 28.57 -15.93
N ASN A 160 -9.31 27.94 -16.07
CA ASN A 160 -8.32 27.90 -14.98
C ASN A 160 -6.99 28.56 -15.37
N GLN A 161 -6.53 29.58 -14.62
CA GLN A 161 -5.31 30.36 -14.90
C GLN A 161 -4.16 30.12 -13.91
N GLU A 162 -4.41 29.44 -12.79
CA GLU A 162 -3.33 29.09 -11.86
C GLU A 162 -2.56 27.87 -12.42
N ASN A 163 -1.24 27.95 -12.42
CA ASN A 163 -0.29 26.92 -12.89
C ASN A 163 -0.26 26.61 -14.40
N TYR A 164 -0.82 27.48 -15.25
CA TYR A 164 -0.88 27.29 -16.71
C TYR A 164 0.44 26.85 -17.37
N ASP A 165 1.56 27.51 -17.04
CA ASP A 165 2.86 27.19 -17.66
C ASP A 165 3.34 25.77 -17.28
N ILE A 166 3.14 25.38 -16.02
CA ILE A 166 3.52 24.05 -15.52
C ILE A 166 2.65 22.97 -16.18
N GLU A 167 1.34 23.20 -16.24
CA GLU A 167 0.41 22.26 -16.87
C GLU A 167 0.63 22.11 -18.38
N PHE A 168 1.05 23.19 -19.05
CA PHE A 168 1.38 23.15 -20.46
C PHE A 168 2.68 22.39 -20.73
N ASP A 169 3.71 22.57 -19.90
CA ASP A 169 4.95 21.80 -19.99
C ASP A 169 4.69 20.29 -19.77
N ASP A 170 3.89 19.94 -18.77
CA ASP A 170 3.46 18.55 -18.52
C ASP A 170 2.66 17.98 -19.71
N TYR A 171 1.79 18.79 -20.31
CA TYR A 171 1.04 18.40 -21.52
C TYR A 171 1.97 18.11 -22.70
N LEU A 172 2.97 18.96 -22.94
CA LEU A 172 3.97 18.73 -23.98
C LEU A 172 4.77 17.45 -23.72
N GLN A 173 5.15 17.20 -22.47
CA GLN A 173 5.86 15.98 -22.10
C GLN A 173 5.01 14.73 -22.39
N LYS A 174 3.73 14.72 -21.99
CA LYS A 174 2.80 13.61 -22.27
C LYS A 174 2.62 13.33 -23.76
N ILE A 175 2.61 14.38 -24.59
CA ILE A 175 2.55 14.21 -26.05
C ILE A 175 3.81 13.55 -26.58
N LYS A 176 4.99 13.98 -26.10
CA LYS A 176 6.26 13.35 -26.51
C LYS A 176 6.28 11.87 -26.13
N GLU A 177 5.92 11.57 -24.89
CA GLU A 177 5.84 10.20 -24.37
C GLU A 177 4.88 9.34 -25.21
N THR A 178 3.67 9.85 -25.47
CA THR A 178 2.68 9.17 -26.32
C THR A 178 3.21 8.89 -27.73
N ALA A 179 3.91 9.84 -28.34
CA ALA A 179 4.48 9.66 -29.68
C ALA A 179 5.58 8.59 -29.70
N ILE A 180 6.44 8.57 -28.68
CA ILE A 180 7.47 7.53 -28.52
C ILE A 180 6.83 6.16 -28.32
N ILE A 181 5.83 6.05 -27.43
CA ILE A 181 5.12 4.79 -27.18
C ILE A 181 4.47 4.28 -28.47
N ASN A 182 3.81 5.14 -29.23
CA ASN A 182 3.19 4.76 -30.51
C ASN A 182 4.22 4.26 -31.54
N ASP A 183 5.42 4.86 -31.59
CA ASP A 183 6.52 4.38 -32.44
C ASP A 183 7.00 2.99 -31.99
N LEU A 184 7.18 2.77 -30.68
CA LEU A 184 7.55 1.46 -30.14
C LEU A 184 6.50 0.40 -30.44
N VAL A 185 5.21 0.71 -30.24
CA VAL A 185 4.08 -0.18 -30.54
C VAL A 185 4.08 -0.59 -32.00
N SER A 186 4.30 0.36 -32.91
CA SER A 186 4.40 0.10 -34.34
C SER A 186 5.61 -0.79 -34.67
N ARG A 187 6.80 -0.46 -34.14
CA ARG A 187 8.06 -1.19 -34.40
C ARG A 187 8.02 -2.64 -33.94
N PHE A 188 7.42 -2.89 -32.78
CA PHE A 188 7.32 -4.22 -32.19
C PHE A 188 6.01 -4.93 -32.53
N ASN A 189 5.14 -4.31 -33.34
CA ASN A 189 3.83 -4.84 -33.74
C ASN A 189 3.00 -5.29 -32.52
N ILE A 190 2.94 -4.42 -31.51
CA ILE A 190 2.29 -4.72 -30.24
C ILE A 190 0.79 -4.63 -30.40
N SER A 191 0.11 -5.63 -29.86
CA SER A 191 -1.34 -5.64 -29.71
C SER A 191 -1.70 -6.16 -28.32
N ILE A 192 -2.86 -5.72 -27.85
CA ILE A 192 -3.45 -6.15 -26.59
C ILE A 192 -4.71 -6.93 -26.92
N SER A 193 -4.75 -8.18 -26.50
CA SER A 193 -5.96 -8.98 -26.49
C SER A 193 -6.85 -8.60 -25.31
N LYS A 194 -8.14 -8.90 -25.43
CA LYS A 194 -9.09 -8.71 -24.33
C LYS A 194 -8.66 -9.46 -23.05
N THR A 195 -8.21 -10.71 -23.20
CA THR A 195 -7.81 -11.54 -22.06
C THR A 195 -6.61 -10.95 -21.32
N GLU A 196 -5.63 -10.38 -22.03
CA GLU A 196 -4.50 -9.70 -21.40
C GLU A 196 -4.96 -8.45 -20.63
N LEU A 197 -5.86 -7.66 -21.22
CA LEU A 197 -6.42 -6.49 -20.55
C LEU A 197 -7.20 -6.88 -19.29
N ASP A 198 -8.05 -7.91 -19.36
CA ASP A 198 -8.82 -8.41 -18.23
C ASP A 198 -7.89 -8.89 -17.09
N HIS A 199 -6.79 -9.58 -17.41
CA HIS A 199 -5.78 -10.01 -16.43
C HIS A 199 -5.02 -8.83 -15.81
N TYR A 200 -4.63 -7.84 -16.62
CA TYR A 200 -3.99 -6.63 -16.14
C TYR A 200 -4.90 -5.88 -15.17
N LEU A 201 -6.16 -5.66 -15.57
CA LEU A 201 -7.19 -5.03 -14.74
C LEU A 201 -7.42 -5.79 -13.44
N PHE A 202 -7.42 -7.12 -13.46
CA PHE A 202 -7.52 -7.92 -12.24
C PHE A 202 -6.34 -7.68 -11.29
N ASN A 203 -5.11 -7.60 -11.81
CA ASN A 203 -3.92 -7.34 -11.00
C ASN A 203 -3.94 -5.94 -10.40
N VAL A 204 -4.33 -4.93 -11.18
CA VAL A 204 -4.55 -3.56 -10.68
C VAL A 204 -5.59 -3.60 -9.56
N PHE A 205 -6.76 -4.20 -9.79
CA PHE A 205 -7.80 -4.30 -8.78
C PHE A 205 -7.30 -4.95 -7.48
N ARG A 206 -6.56 -6.05 -7.57
CA ARG A 206 -6.04 -6.76 -6.39
C ARG A 206 -4.99 -5.96 -5.63
N HIS A 207 -4.21 -5.14 -6.33
CA HIS A 207 -3.21 -4.26 -5.72
C HIS A 207 -3.87 -3.17 -4.87
N TYR A 208 -4.88 -2.48 -5.42
CA TYR A 208 -5.55 -1.37 -4.74
C TYR A 208 -6.65 -1.83 -3.77
N PHE A 209 -7.26 -2.99 -4.03
CA PHE A 209 -8.37 -3.54 -3.25
C PHE A 209 -8.06 -4.93 -2.69
N PRO A 210 -7.03 -5.10 -1.84
CA PRO A 210 -6.57 -6.41 -1.39
C PRO A 210 -7.62 -7.18 -0.57
N SER A 211 -8.53 -6.49 0.11
CA SER A 211 -9.59 -7.08 0.94
C SER A 211 -10.90 -7.36 0.19
N GLN A 212 -11.00 -6.95 -1.08
CA GLN A 212 -12.27 -6.99 -1.82
C GLN A 212 -12.53 -8.33 -2.51
N THR A 213 -13.82 -8.60 -2.73
CA THR A 213 -14.31 -9.87 -3.29
C THR A 213 -14.30 -9.87 -4.82
N GLU A 214 -14.42 -11.06 -5.42
CA GLU A 214 -14.58 -11.23 -6.88
C GLU A 214 -15.85 -10.54 -7.44
N LYS A 215 -16.90 -10.44 -6.62
CA LYS A 215 -18.10 -9.66 -6.97
C LYS A 215 -17.77 -8.18 -7.11
N SER A 216 -16.94 -7.64 -6.20
CA SER A 216 -16.46 -6.25 -6.25
C SER A 216 -15.65 -5.99 -7.53
N PHE A 217 -14.81 -6.94 -7.93
CA PHE A 217 -14.07 -6.85 -9.21
C PHE A 217 -15.00 -6.78 -10.43
N THR A 218 -16.04 -7.61 -10.47
CA THR A 218 -17.00 -7.61 -11.60
C THR A 218 -17.74 -6.27 -11.73
N THR A 219 -18.14 -5.68 -10.60
CA THR A 219 -18.75 -4.34 -10.58
C THR A 219 -17.76 -3.28 -11.08
N TRP A 220 -16.52 -3.31 -10.60
CA TRP A 220 -15.46 -2.39 -11.02
C TRP A 220 -15.14 -2.50 -12.51
N MET A 221 -15.00 -3.71 -13.06
CA MET A 221 -14.83 -3.89 -14.51
C MET A 221 -15.99 -3.33 -15.33
N THR A 222 -17.22 -3.45 -14.84
CA THR A 222 -18.41 -2.91 -15.52
C THR A 222 -18.34 -1.38 -15.60
N LEU A 223 -17.84 -0.73 -14.55
CA LEU A 223 -17.65 0.72 -14.52
C LEU A 223 -16.57 1.17 -15.51
N ILE A 224 -15.42 0.51 -15.50
CA ILE A 224 -14.33 0.77 -16.45
C ILE A 224 -14.85 0.63 -17.89
N SER A 225 -15.56 -0.47 -18.18
CA SER A 225 -16.06 -0.76 -19.53
C SER A 225 -17.09 0.26 -20.02
N LYS A 226 -17.84 0.90 -19.11
CA LYS A 226 -18.81 1.95 -19.45
C LYS A 226 -18.14 3.31 -19.66
N SER A 227 -17.00 3.56 -19.01
CA SER A 227 -16.22 4.78 -19.17
C SER A 227 -15.20 4.61 -20.30
N GLN A 228 -15.45 5.24 -21.45
CA GLN A 228 -14.48 5.25 -22.55
C GLN A 228 -13.13 5.84 -22.11
N LYS A 229 -13.14 6.86 -21.24
CA LYS A 229 -11.93 7.46 -20.64
C LYS A 229 -11.13 6.39 -19.89
N HIS A 230 -11.74 5.69 -18.93
CA HIS A 230 -11.04 4.70 -18.11
C HIS A 230 -10.64 3.45 -18.91
N SER A 231 -11.49 2.98 -19.82
CA SER A 231 -11.15 1.87 -20.72
C SER A 231 -9.90 2.19 -21.56
N LEU A 232 -9.84 3.39 -22.15
CA LEU A 232 -8.70 3.82 -22.95
C LEU A 232 -7.45 4.04 -22.09
N MET A 233 -7.60 4.56 -20.88
CA MET A 233 -6.50 4.75 -19.94
C MET A 233 -5.80 3.44 -19.60
N PHE A 234 -6.51 2.44 -19.08
CA PHE A 234 -5.90 1.15 -18.73
C PHE A 234 -5.36 0.40 -19.96
N TYR A 235 -6.01 0.55 -21.11
CA TYR A 235 -5.49 0.03 -22.36
C TYR A 235 -4.13 0.66 -22.70
N ASN A 236 -4.02 1.99 -22.62
CA ASN A 236 -2.79 2.71 -22.93
C ASN A 236 -1.67 2.39 -21.93
N GLN A 237 -1.99 2.24 -20.64
CA GLN A 237 -1.01 1.83 -19.62
C GLN A 237 -0.44 0.44 -19.92
N LEU A 238 -1.30 -0.54 -20.22
CA LEU A 238 -0.84 -1.88 -20.60
C LEU A 238 -0.05 -1.85 -21.92
N LEU A 239 -0.43 -0.97 -22.84
CA LEU A 239 0.26 -0.82 -24.13
C LEU A 239 1.67 -0.27 -23.93
N GLU A 240 1.80 0.74 -23.08
CA GLU A 240 3.06 1.34 -22.67
C GLU A 240 3.96 0.32 -22.00
N LEU A 241 3.44 -0.42 -21.01
CA LEU A 241 4.19 -1.46 -20.31
C LEU A 241 4.77 -2.48 -21.30
N LYS A 242 3.93 -3.02 -22.18
CA LYS A 242 4.39 -3.97 -23.22
C LYS A 242 5.40 -3.33 -24.17
N ALA A 243 5.23 -2.08 -24.54
CA ALA A 243 6.15 -1.37 -25.43
C ALA A 243 7.57 -1.29 -24.84
N PHE A 244 7.69 -0.90 -23.58
CA PHE A 244 8.99 -0.83 -22.92
C PHE A 244 9.54 -2.20 -22.54
N GLU A 245 8.70 -3.20 -22.24
CA GLU A 245 9.13 -4.59 -22.06
C GLU A 245 9.73 -5.17 -23.34
N GLU A 246 9.12 -4.96 -24.51
CA GLU A 246 9.69 -5.41 -25.79
C GLU A 246 10.98 -4.65 -26.13
N ALA A 247 11.02 -3.33 -25.86
CA ALA A 247 12.24 -2.54 -26.02
C ALA A 247 13.38 -3.07 -25.15
N ALA A 248 13.09 -3.42 -23.89
CA ALA A 248 14.07 -3.95 -22.94
C ALA A 248 14.71 -5.28 -23.39
N LYS A 249 14.05 -6.06 -24.25
CA LYS A 249 14.60 -7.32 -24.79
C LYS A 249 15.68 -7.11 -25.86
N VAL A 250 15.70 -5.94 -26.51
CA VAL A 250 16.62 -5.65 -27.63
C VAL A 250 17.72 -4.66 -27.28
N VAL A 251 17.67 -4.05 -26.08
CA VAL A 251 18.76 -3.19 -25.61
C VAL A 251 19.97 -4.00 -25.15
N LYS A 252 21.14 -3.39 -25.24
CA LYS A 252 22.37 -3.94 -24.67
C LYS A 252 22.35 -3.76 -23.16
N THR A 253 22.42 -4.87 -22.42
CA THR A 253 22.41 -4.86 -20.95
C THR A 253 23.79 -5.15 -20.37
N THR A 254 24.01 -4.71 -19.13
CA THR A 254 25.19 -5.03 -18.33
C THR A 254 24.76 -5.44 -16.92
N THR A 255 25.30 -6.54 -16.41
CA THR A 255 24.99 -6.99 -15.05
C THR A 255 25.75 -6.15 -14.02
N LYS A 256 25.02 -5.63 -13.03
CA LYS A 256 25.58 -4.93 -11.87
C LYS A 256 25.06 -5.58 -10.59
N GLN A 257 25.94 -5.76 -9.62
CA GLN A 257 25.55 -6.17 -8.27
C GLN A 257 25.12 -4.92 -7.48
N ILE A 258 23.92 -4.98 -6.90
CA ILE A 258 23.32 -3.92 -6.09
C ILE A 258 22.66 -4.53 -4.85
N THR A 259 22.41 -3.72 -3.81
CA THR A 259 21.61 -4.14 -2.65
C THR A 259 20.10 -3.99 -2.92
N ILE A 260 19.27 -4.56 -2.04
CA ILE A 260 17.81 -4.42 -2.12
C ILE A 260 17.40 -2.96 -1.87
N GLU A 261 18.08 -2.27 -0.96
CA GLU A 261 17.86 -0.86 -0.68
C GLU A 261 18.17 0.00 -1.90
N GLU A 262 19.29 -0.26 -2.58
CA GLU A 262 19.65 0.42 -3.82
C GLU A 262 18.62 0.14 -4.93
N ALA A 263 18.16 -1.10 -5.06
CA ALA A 263 17.11 -1.49 -6.01
C ALA A 263 15.80 -0.70 -5.78
N ASN A 264 15.36 -0.60 -4.52
CA ASN A 264 14.16 0.16 -4.15
C ASN A 264 14.31 1.66 -4.41
N GLU A 265 15.50 2.23 -4.14
CA GLU A 265 15.76 3.63 -4.41
C GLU A 265 15.81 3.96 -5.92
N ILE A 266 16.26 3.02 -6.76
CA ILE A 266 16.19 3.18 -8.22
C ILE A 266 14.72 3.24 -8.67
N LEU A 267 13.88 2.33 -8.18
CA LEU A 267 12.46 2.31 -8.54
C LEU A 267 11.73 3.59 -8.08
N LYS A 268 11.92 4.04 -6.83
CA LYS A 268 11.32 5.28 -6.31
C LYS A 268 11.71 6.53 -7.10
N LYS A 269 12.95 6.57 -7.61
CA LYS A 269 13.45 7.73 -8.39
C LYS A 269 12.92 7.73 -9.81
N SER A 270 12.51 6.58 -10.34
CA SER A 270 11.83 6.56 -11.62
C SER A 270 10.47 7.25 -11.43
N LYS A 271 10.32 8.44 -12.03
CA LYS A 271 9.20 9.38 -11.83
C LYS A 271 7.82 8.85 -12.27
N TYR A 272 7.70 7.55 -12.54
CA TYR A 272 6.71 7.03 -13.47
C TYR A 272 5.91 5.82 -12.96
N GLU A 273 6.18 5.29 -11.75
CA GLU A 273 5.43 4.13 -11.26
C GLU A 273 4.39 4.42 -10.16
N ASP A 274 4.41 5.57 -9.46
CA ASP A 274 3.59 5.71 -8.22
C ASP A 274 2.59 6.89 -8.15
N VAL A 275 2.70 7.94 -8.98
CA VAL A 275 1.91 9.18 -8.74
C VAL A 275 0.67 9.32 -9.62
N GLU A 276 0.69 8.81 -10.84
CA GLU A 276 -0.41 9.02 -11.80
C GLU A 276 -1.50 7.94 -11.70
N ASP A 277 -1.09 6.69 -11.37
CA ASP A 277 -2.01 5.59 -11.13
C ASP A 277 -2.87 5.81 -9.89
N SER A 278 -2.30 6.32 -8.79
CA SER A 278 -3.06 6.59 -7.56
C SER A 278 -4.11 7.69 -7.73
N LYS A 279 -3.81 8.76 -8.48
CA LYS A 279 -4.73 9.88 -8.67
C LYS A 279 -5.91 9.49 -9.56
N SER A 280 -5.63 8.78 -10.66
CA SER A 280 -6.65 8.32 -11.61
C SER A 280 -7.58 7.23 -11.06
N LEU A 281 -7.06 6.37 -10.18
CA LEU A 281 -7.85 5.35 -9.49
C LEU A 281 -8.74 5.94 -8.41
N ASN A 282 -8.26 6.95 -7.67
CA ASN A 282 -9.09 7.70 -6.72
C ASN A 282 -10.26 8.38 -7.44
N GLU A 283 -10.04 8.98 -8.62
CA GLU A 283 -11.13 9.54 -9.45
C GLU A 283 -12.13 8.45 -9.88
N ALA A 284 -11.65 7.28 -10.30
CA ALA A 284 -12.51 6.16 -10.69
C ALA A 284 -13.29 5.56 -9.49
N GLU A 285 -12.71 5.57 -8.30
CA GLU A 285 -13.37 5.19 -7.04
C GLU A 285 -14.45 6.17 -6.61
N GLU A 286 -14.16 7.47 -6.65
CA GLU A 286 -15.13 8.53 -6.34
C GLU A 286 -16.32 8.46 -7.31
N GLU A 287 -16.07 8.25 -8.61
CA GLU A 287 -17.13 8.02 -9.60
C GLU A 287 -17.91 6.74 -9.33
N ALA A 288 -17.24 5.66 -8.87
CA ALA A 288 -17.89 4.39 -8.53
C ALA A 288 -18.81 4.52 -7.30
N ILE A 289 -18.35 5.22 -6.26
CA ILE A 289 -19.12 5.53 -5.06
C ILE A 289 -20.33 6.36 -5.44
N THR A 290 -20.12 7.45 -6.17
CA THR A 290 -21.19 8.35 -6.64
C THR A 290 -22.21 7.63 -7.53
N TRP A 291 -21.77 6.73 -8.40
CA TRP A 291 -22.68 5.93 -9.23
C TRP A 291 -23.46 4.90 -8.40
N SER A 292 -22.81 4.25 -7.43
CA SER A 292 -23.47 3.29 -6.54
C SER A 292 -24.54 3.96 -5.66
N GLU A 293 -24.25 5.15 -5.13
CA GLU A 293 -25.18 5.96 -4.34
C GLU A 293 -26.36 6.43 -5.19
N ASN A 294 -26.11 6.96 -6.38
CA ASN A 294 -27.18 7.39 -7.29
C ASN A 294 -28.03 6.22 -7.82
N THR A 295 -27.43 5.04 -8.02
CA THR A 295 -28.16 3.84 -8.47
C THR A 295 -28.99 3.23 -7.34
N LEU A 296 -28.54 3.34 -6.08
CA LEU A 296 -29.32 2.97 -4.90
C LEU A 296 -30.48 3.94 -4.67
N LEU A 297 -30.27 5.25 -4.85
CA LEU A 297 -31.31 6.27 -4.74
C LEU A 297 -32.36 6.18 -5.86
N GLN A 298 -31.96 5.88 -7.10
CA GLN A 298 -32.89 5.72 -8.22
C GLN A 298 -33.70 4.41 -8.18
N ASN A 299 -33.20 3.37 -7.49
CA ASN A 299 -33.92 2.10 -7.33
C ASN A 299 -34.63 1.96 -5.98
N ASN A 300 -34.56 2.98 -5.11
CA ASN A 300 -35.27 3.04 -3.84
C ASN A 300 -35.58 4.50 -3.45
N PRO A 301 -36.62 5.12 -4.04
CA PRO A 301 -36.98 6.51 -3.76
C PRO A 301 -37.48 6.76 -2.31
N ASP A 302 -37.69 5.71 -1.51
CA ASP A 302 -38.20 5.81 -0.14
C ASP A 302 -37.11 5.94 0.94
N PHE A 303 -35.81 5.99 0.58
CA PHE A 303 -34.72 6.05 1.56
C PHE A 303 -34.50 7.43 2.21
N GLU A 304 -35.16 8.49 1.73
CA GLU A 304 -35.09 9.83 2.36
C GLU A 304 -36.04 10.01 3.57
N ASN A 305 -36.92 9.06 3.88
CA ASN A 305 -37.93 9.21 4.94
C ASN A 305 -37.88 8.13 6.03
N SER A 306 -36.70 7.83 6.58
CA SER A 306 -36.63 7.08 7.85
C SER A 306 -35.72 7.75 8.88
N THR A 307 -35.93 9.03 9.13
CA THR A 307 -35.70 9.60 10.46
C THR A 307 -37.03 9.61 11.20
N ASP A 308 -37.45 8.44 11.66
CA ASP A 308 -38.39 8.29 12.76
C ASP A 308 -38.22 6.88 13.33
N VAL A 309 -37.46 6.79 14.42
CA VAL A 309 -37.61 5.71 15.40
C VAL A 309 -37.55 6.34 16.78
N GLU A 310 -38.65 6.10 17.52
CA GLU A 310 -38.95 6.44 18.91
C GLU A 310 -37.90 5.96 19.93
#